data_AF-A0A1R2CSF9-F1
#
_entry.id   AF-A0A1R2CSF9-F1
#
_cell.length_a   1.000
_cell.length_b   1.000
_cell.length_c   1.000
_cell.angle_alpha   90.00
_cell.angle_beta   90.00
_cell.angle_gamma   90.00
#
_symmetry.space_group_name_H-M   'P 1'
#
loop_
_entity.id
_entity.type
_entity.pdbx_description
1 polymer ?
#
loop_
_entity_poly.entity_id
_entity_poly.type
_entity_poly.pdbx_seq_one_letter_code
_entity_poly.pdbx_strand_id
1 'polypeptide(L)'
;MPEVSGNQCLFFMFRSCTLMLIIVGFGNIAAGISVCMQTDNFTWYNGSYIFLGFYLVLLAIFGHTTRSALGGLTCYLGCLTGAFAGELGFTLAVIMYTNYEQLLGEEYANVVRYTMLGACILILISICIGWCYRSSLKDAQFYRNNDDLLNPNNETGPVERISIKREEIEKKYNITRHQSNESK
;
A
#
# COMPACT_ATOMS: atom_id res chain seq x y z
N MET A 1 -15.10 -1.34 -21.12
CA MET A 1 -15.90 -0.87 -19.96
C MET A 1 -15.22 0.37 -19.40
N PRO A 2 -15.93 1.48 -19.12
CA PRO A 2 -15.27 2.68 -18.58
C PRO A 2 -14.68 2.38 -17.19
N GLU A 3 -13.41 2.74 -16.97
CA GLU A 3 -12.72 2.59 -15.68
C GLU A 3 -13.50 3.35 -14.59
N VAL A 4 -13.89 2.64 -13.52
CA VAL A 4 -14.37 3.30 -12.30
C VAL A 4 -13.14 3.89 -11.63
N SER A 5 -12.88 5.17 -11.85
CA SER A 5 -11.89 5.89 -11.05
C SER A 5 -12.57 6.37 -9.76
N GLY A 6 -12.03 5.99 -8.60
CA GLY A 6 -12.32 6.70 -7.35
C GLY A 6 -11.85 8.17 -7.40
N ASN A 7 -11.55 8.77 -6.25
CA ASN A 7 -11.02 10.13 -6.20
C ASN A 7 -9.73 10.25 -7.03
N GLN A 8 -9.74 11.10 -8.06
CA GLN A 8 -8.62 11.30 -8.98
C GLN A 8 -7.35 11.80 -8.27
N CYS A 9 -7.48 12.63 -7.24
CA CYS A 9 -6.34 13.09 -6.45
C CYS A 9 -5.64 11.93 -5.74
N LEU A 10 -6.41 11.06 -5.07
CA LEU A 10 -5.87 9.87 -4.41
C LEU A 10 -5.25 8.89 -5.40
N PHE A 11 -5.81 8.78 -6.61
CA PHE A 11 -5.23 7.98 -7.68
C PHE A 11 -3.83 8.48 -8.09
N PHE A 12 -3.68 9.80 -8.31
CA PHE A 12 -2.38 10.38 -8.63
C PHE A 12 -1.39 10.22 -7.48
N MET A 13 -1.81 10.42 -6.23
CA MET A 13 -0.96 10.17 -5.06
C MET A 13 -0.50 8.71 -5.00
N PHE A 14 -1.42 7.75 -5.16
CA PHE A 14 -1.11 6.32 -5.20
C PHE A 14 -0.10 5.99 -6.31
N ARG A 15 -0.28 6.56 -7.51
CA ARG A 15 0.63 6.37 -8.64
C ARG A 15 2.02 6.96 -8.37
N SER A 16 2.09 8.12 -7.74
CA SER A 16 3.37 8.72 -7.34
C SER A 16 4.08 7.88 -6.28
N CYS A 17 3.34 7.39 -5.27
CA CYS A 17 3.89 6.48 -4.26
C CYS A 17 4.42 5.18 -4.85
N THR A 18 3.69 4.55 -5.77
CA THR A 18 4.15 3.33 -6.45
C THR A 18 5.42 3.57 -7.27
N LEU A 19 5.57 4.73 -7.92
CA LEU A 19 6.83 5.08 -8.58
C LEU A 19 7.98 5.32 -7.60
N MET A 20 7.71 5.98 -6.46
CA MET A 20 8.71 6.15 -5.40
C MET A 20 9.19 4.80 -4.82
N LEU A 21 8.30 3.80 -4.72
CA LEU A 21 8.68 2.46 -4.28
C LEU A 21 9.68 1.77 -5.23
N ILE A 22 9.68 2.10 -6.53
CA ILE A 22 10.70 1.60 -7.46
C ILE A 22 12.07 2.16 -7.08
N ILE A 23 12.14 3.46 -6.77
CA ILE A 23 13.38 4.13 -6.36
C ILE A 23 13.88 3.52 -5.03
N VAL A 24 12.98 3.30 -4.07
CA VAL A 24 13.30 2.62 -2.80
C VAL A 24 13.83 1.21 -3.06
N GLY A 25 13.17 0.43 -3.92
CA GLY A 25 13.61 -0.91 -4.26
C GLY A 25 15.02 -0.96 -4.87
N PHE A 26 15.32 -0.04 -5.80
CA PHE A 26 16.68 0.10 -6.32
C PHE A 26 17.70 0.57 -5.27
N GLY A 27 17.30 1.46 -4.36
CA GLY A 27 18.12 1.86 -3.23
C GLY A 27 18.52 0.67 -2.35
N ASN A 28 17.57 -0.21 -2.05
CA ASN A 28 17.82 -1.42 -1.25
C ASN A 28 18.72 -2.43 -1.98
N ILE A 29 18.53 -2.61 -3.29
CA ILE A 29 19.43 -3.44 -4.10
C ILE A 29 20.85 -2.87 -4.09
N ALA A 30 21.01 -1.55 -4.31
CA ALA A 30 22.30 -0.90 -4.32
C ALA A 30 23.00 -0.97 -2.96
N ALA A 31 22.26 -0.77 -1.86
CA ALA A 31 22.77 -0.92 -0.50
C ALA A 31 23.23 -2.36 -0.23
N GLY A 32 22.42 -3.36 -0.59
CA GLY A 32 22.79 -4.77 -0.44
C GLY A 32 24.03 -5.16 -1.24
N ILE A 33 24.16 -4.69 -2.49
CA ILE A 33 25.35 -4.91 -3.32
C ILE A 33 26.58 -4.23 -2.71
N SER A 34 26.44 -2.98 -2.27
CA SER A 34 27.52 -2.21 -1.63
C SER A 34 28.07 -2.92 -0.39
N VAL A 35 27.18 -3.43 0.48
CA VAL A 35 27.58 -4.19 1.66
C VAL A 35 28.25 -5.51 1.29
N CYS A 36 27.74 -6.25 0.29
CA CYS A 36 28.40 -7.45 -0.22
C CYS A 36 29.82 -7.18 -0.72
N MET A 37 30.03 -6.06 -1.43
CA MET A 37 31.35 -5.66 -1.93
C MET A 37 32.30 -5.26 -0.81
N GLN A 38 31.82 -4.55 0.22
CA GLN A 38 32.66 -4.13 1.35
C GLN A 38 33.07 -5.30 2.25
N THR A 39 32.21 -6.30 2.38
CA THR A 39 32.43 -7.44 3.28
C THR A 39 33.11 -8.64 2.60
N ASP A 40 33.33 -8.58 1.28
CA ASP A 40 33.82 -9.68 0.43
C ASP A 40 33.08 -11.02 0.65
N ASN A 41 31.84 -10.97 1.15
CA ASN A 41 31.07 -12.16 1.50
C ASN A 41 29.58 -11.98 1.23
N PHE A 42 28.99 -12.97 0.56
CA PHE A 42 27.55 -13.04 0.34
C PHE A 42 26.89 -13.81 1.49
N THR A 43 26.45 -13.07 2.50
CA THR A 43 25.67 -13.66 3.60
C THR A 43 24.18 -13.68 3.24
N TRP A 44 23.43 -14.61 3.85
CA TRP A 44 21.97 -14.67 3.70
C TRP A 44 21.31 -13.32 4.05
N TYR A 45 21.89 -12.61 5.00
CA TYR A 45 21.44 -11.29 5.44
C TYR A 45 21.62 -10.24 4.35
N ASN A 46 22.81 -10.11 3.75
CA ASN A 46 23.05 -9.16 2.67
C ASN A 46 22.21 -9.50 1.42
N GLY A 47 22.10 -10.80 1.12
CA GLY A 47 21.23 -11.28 0.04
C GLY A 47 19.76 -10.95 0.24
N SER A 48 19.28 -10.92 1.50
CA SER A 48 17.90 -10.58 1.82
C SER A 48 17.55 -9.14 1.45
N TYR A 49 18.48 -8.18 1.53
CA TYR A 49 18.27 -6.79 1.07
C TYR A 49 18.06 -6.69 -0.42
N ILE A 50 18.89 -7.41 -1.18
CA ILE A 50 18.80 -7.44 -2.65
C ILE A 50 17.46 -8.06 -3.05
N PHE A 51 17.08 -9.16 -2.41
CA PHE A 51 15.81 -9.83 -2.67
C PHE A 51 14.62 -8.92 -2.31
N LEU A 52 14.65 -8.26 -1.15
CA LEU A 52 13.58 -7.38 -0.69
C LEU A 52 13.43 -6.14 -1.59
N GLY A 53 14.54 -5.55 -2.02
CA GLY A 53 14.54 -4.46 -2.99
C GLY A 53 13.96 -4.89 -4.34
N PHE A 54 14.34 -6.06 -4.85
CA PHE A 54 13.74 -6.62 -6.08
C PHE A 54 12.24 -6.90 -5.92
N TYR A 55 11.84 -7.46 -4.78
CA TYR A 55 10.45 -7.71 -4.45
C TYR A 55 9.63 -6.40 -4.39
N LEU A 56 10.18 -5.32 -3.83
CA LEU A 56 9.54 -4.00 -3.83
C LEU A 56 9.35 -3.44 -5.25
N VAL A 57 10.34 -3.60 -6.14
CA VAL A 57 10.21 -3.20 -7.55
C VAL A 57 9.09 -3.98 -8.24
N LEU A 58 9.02 -5.30 -8.03
CA LEU A 58 7.93 -6.11 -8.59
C LEU A 58 6.57 -5.71 -8.04
N LEU A 59 6.46 -5.45 -6.73
CA LEU A 59 5.23 -4.96 -6.12
C LEU A 59 4.82 -3.60 -6.68
N ALA A 60 5.76 -2.69 -6.90
CA ALA A 60 5.46 -1.40 -7.51
C ALA A 60 4.88 -1.53 -8.93
N ILE A 61 5.45 -2.42 -9.76
CA ILE A 61 4.91 -2.74 -11.09
C ILE A 61 3.51 -3.34 -10.96
N PHE A 62 3.33 -4.32 -10.06
CA PHE A 62 2.04 -4.95 -9.82
C PHE A 62 0.97 -3.95 -9.36
N GLY A 63 1.32 -3.03 -8.46
CA GLY A 63 0.45 -1.95 -7.97
C GLY A 63 0.01 -1.02 -9.10
N HIS A 64 0.89 -0.74 -10.06
CA HIS A 64 0.53 0.04 -11.25
C HIS A 64 -0.49 -0.69 -12.14
N THR A 65 -0.33 -2.00 -12.32
CA THR A 65 -1.26 -2.79 -13.16
C THR A 65 -2.62 -3.06 -12.50
N THR A 66 -2.68 -3.18 -11.18
CA THR A 66 -3.88 -3.60 -10.44
C THR A 66 -4.72 -2.47 -9.86
N ARG A 67 -4.36 -1.22 -10.16
CA ARG A 67 -4.95 0.00 -9.60
C ARG A 67 -6.48 0.10 -9.71
N SER A 68 -7.09 -0.45 -10.76
CA SER A 68 -8.53 -0.29 -11.06
C SER A 68 -9.38 -1.44 -10.50
N ALA A 69 -8.76 -2.52 -10.03
CA ALA A 69 -9.46 -3.71 -9.52
C ALA A 69 -9.35 -3.78 -7.99
N LEU A 70 -10.49 -3.71 -7.28
CA LEU A 70 -10.53 -3.70 -5.81
C LEU A 70 -9.84 -4.93 -5.19
N GLY A 71 -10.04 -6.12 -5.77
CA GLY A 71 -9.38 -7.35 -5.32
C GLY A 71 -7.86 -7.30 -5.51
N GLY A 72 -7.41 -6.84 -6.68
CA GLY A 72 -5.98 -6.68 -6.98
C GLY A 72 -5.30 -5.67 -6.05
N LEU A 73 -5.94 -4.52 -5.82
CA LEU A 73 -5.46 -3.50 -4.90
C LEU A 73 -5.40 -4.00 -3.44
N THR A 74 -6.36 -4.83 -3.02
CA THR A 74 -6.34 -5.46 -1.68
C THR A 74 -5.17 -6.43 -1.54
N CYS A 75 -4.94 -7.28 -2.54
CA CYS A 75 -3.79 -8.19 -2.58
C CYS A 75 -2.47 -7.42 -2.55
N TYR A 76 -2.33 -6.39 -3.39
CA TYR A 76 -1.18 -5.50 -3.42
C TYR A 76 -0.89 -4.88 -2.05
N LEU A 77 -1.90 -4.31 -1.37
CA LEU A 77 -1.72 -3.71 -0.04
C LEU A 77 -1.30 -4.75 1.01
N GLY A 78 -1.84 -5.96 0.94
CA GLY A 78 -1.42 -7.07 1.80
C GLY A 78 0.05 -7.42 1.60
N CYS A 79 0.48 -7.58 0.35
CA CYS A 79 1.87 -7.85 0.01
C CYS A 79 2.80 -6.68 0.41
N LEU A 80 2.37 -5.43 0.22
CA LEU A 80 3.13 -4.25 0.61
C LEU A 80 3.31 -4.14 2.12
N THR A 81 2.27 -4.52 2.89
CA THR A 81 2.34 -4.60 4.36
C THR A 81 3.32 -5.67 4.81
N GLY A 82 3.32 -6.83 4.14
CA GLY A 82 4.31 -7.88 4.38
C GLY A 82 5.74 -7.41 4.07
N ALA A 83 5.93 -6.70 2.96
CA ALA A 83 7.23 -6.10 2.61
C ALA A 83 7.69 -5.09 3.67
N PHE A 84 6.79 -4.23 4.14
CA PHE A 84 7.06 -3.29 5.23
C PHE A 84 7.51 -3.98 6.51
N ALA A 85 6.81 -5.04 6.93
CA ALA A 85 7.18 -5.79 8.13
C ALA A 85 8.56 -6.44 7.99
N GLY A 86 8.88 -6.98 6.81
CA GLY A 86 10.20 -7.51 6.49
C GLY A 86 11.28 -6.42 6.56
N GLU A 87 11.09 -5.30 5.85
CA GLU A 87 12.02 -4.17 5.83
C GLU A 87 12.27 -3.60 7.22
N LEU A 88 11.20 -3.41 8.01
CA LEU A 88 11.30 -2.92 9.38
C LEU A 88 12.05 -3.91 10.27
N GLY A 89 11.77 -5.21 10.14
CA GLY A 89 12.47 -6.26 10.89
C GLY A 89 13.97 -6.25 10.62
N PHE A 90 14.36 -6.16 9.35
CA PHE A 90 15.78 -6.06 8.98
C PHE A 90 16.41 -4.75 9.46
N THR A 91 15.71 -3.62 9.29
CA THR A 91 16.19 -2.30 9.75
C THR A 91 16.46 -2.30 11.26
N LEU A 92 15.53 -2.84 12.05
CA LEU A 92 15.69 -2.97 13.49
C LEU A 92 16.86 -3.90 13.86
N ALA A 93 17.06 -4.99 13.11
CA ALA A 93 18.21 -5.87 13.30
C ALA A 93 19.54 -5.14 13.07
N VAL A 94 19.67 -4.31 12.02
CA VAL A 94 20.89 -3.50 11.77
C VAL A 94 21.15 -2.50 12.89
N ILE A 95 20.09 -1.84 13.37
CA ILE A 95 20.20 -0.83 14.42
C ILE A 95 20.66 -1.47 15.73
N MET A 96 20.13 -2.65 16.07
CA MET A 96 20.48 -3.36 17.30
C MET A 96 21.80 -4.14 17.22
N TYR A 97 22.31 -4.42 16.02
CA TYR A 97 23.55 -5.17 15.85
C TYR A 97 24.78 -4.26 16.02
N THR A 98 25.36 -4.29 17.22
CA THR A 98 26.52 -3.46 17.61
C THR A 98 27.78 -3.71 16.78
N ASN A 99 27.97 -4.92 16.28
CA ASN A 99 29.13 -5.26 15.43
C ASN A 99 28.99 -4.77 13.98
N TYR A 100 27.84 -4.21 13.59
CA TYR A 100 27.63 -3.72 12.23
C TYR A 100 28.54 -2.54 11.88
N GLU A 101 28.72 -1.62 12.83
CA GLU A 101 29.62 -0.46 12.69
C GLU A 101 31.09 -0.88 12.57
N GLN A 102 31.49 -1.93 13.29
CA GLN A 102 32.85 -2.47 13.20
C GLN A 102 33.12 -3.14 11.84
N LEU A 103 32.09 -3.66 11.18
CA LEU A 103 32.20 -4.37 9.90
C LEU A 103 32.29 -3.42 8.70
N LEU A 104 31.50 -2.34 8.71
CA LEU A 104 31.37 -1.42 7.56
C LEU A 104 32.04 -0.06 7.78
N GLY A 105 32.44 0.24 9.01
CA GLY A 105 32.77 1.60 9.44
C GLY A 105 31.50 2.37 9.86
N GLU A 106 31.65 3.22 10.87
CA GLU A 106 30.56 3.96 11.50
C GLU A 106 29.78 4.85 10.51
N GLU A 107 30.49 5.53 9.60
CA GLU A 107 29.88 6.42 8.61
C GLU A 107 28.96 5.65 7.65
N TYR A 108 29.45 4.56 7.05
CA TYR A 108 28.66 3.74 6.13
C TYR A 108 27.49 3.03 6.83
N ALA A 109 27.72 2.51 8.03
CA ALA A 109 26.69 1.88 8.85
C ALA A 109 25.53 2.84 9.15
N ASN A 110 25.84 4.09 9.52
CA ASN A 110 24.83 5.10 9.79
C ASN A 110 24.05 5.50 8.54
N VAL A 111 24.73 5.67 7.39
CA VAL A 111 24.06 5.93 6.11
C VAL A 111 23.07 4.81 5.76
N VAL A 112 23.48 3.54 5.90
CA VAL A 112 22.58 2.40 5.65
C VAL A 112 21.39 2.41 6.62
N ARG A 113 21.61 2.62 7.92
CA ARG A 113 20.51 2.66 8.91
C ARG A 113 19.48 3.76 8.61
N TYR A 114 19.93 4.98 8.33
CA TYR A 114 19.02 6.10 8.07
C TYR A 114 18.29 5.96 6.73
N THR A 115 18.95 5.44 5.70
CA THR A 115 18.32 5.19 4.39
C THR A 115 17.25 4.11 4.50
N MET A 116 17.53 3.01 5.22
CA MET A 116 16.57 1.94 5.50
C MET A 116 15.37 2.41 6.33
N LEU A 117 15.61 3.23 7.36
CA LEU A 117 14.54 3.83 8.15
C LEU A 117 13.67 4.76 7.28
N GLY A 118 14.30 5.55 6.41
CA GLY A 118 13.60 6.39 5.43
C GLY A 118 12.74 5.57 4.46
N ALA A 119 13.26 4.45 3.97
CA ALA A 119 12.52 3.49 3.14
C ALA A 119 11.27 2.96 3.86
N CYS A 120 11.41 2.55 5.12
CA CYS A 120 10.27 2.10 5.94
C CYS A 120 9.17 3.17 6.03
N ILE A 121 9.55 4.43 6.28
CA ILE A 121 8.59 5.54 6.37
C ILE A 121 7.87 5.75 5.03
N LEU A 122 8.60 5.71 3.91
CA LEU A 122 8.00 5.87 2.58
C LEU A 122 7.03 4.72 2.23
N ILE A 123 7.38 3.48 2.61
CA ILE A 123 6.49 2.33 2.43
C ILE A 123 5.23 2.51 3.28
N LEU A 124 5.35 2.94 4.54
CA LEU A 124 4.21 3.19 5.42
C LEU A 124 3.25 4.26 4.85
N ILE A 125 3.80 5.37 4.36
CA ILE A 125 3.01 6.42 3.68
C ILE A 125 2.29 5.84 2.46
N SER A 126 2.97 5.00 1.68
CA SER A 126 2.40 4.35 0.49
C SER A 126 1.24 3.40 0.86
N ILE A 127 1.36 2.65 1.96
CA ILE A 127 0.28 1.81 2.50
C ILE A 127 -0.92 2.67 2.89
N CYS A 128 -0.71 3.75 3.64
CA CYS A 128 -1.79 4.65 4.07
C CYS A 128 -2.53 5.26 2.88
N ILE A 129 -1.80 5.80 1.90
CA ILE A 129 -2.39 6.38 0.68
C ILE A 129 -3.14 5.32 -0.13
N GLY A 130 -2.55 4.14 -0.30
CA GLY A 130 -3.19 3.04 -1.02
C GLY A 130 -4.45 2.53 -0.31
N TRP A 131 -4.47 2.53 1.03
CA TRP A 131 -5.67 2.20 1.80
C TRP A 131 -6.78 3.24 1.61
N CYS A 132 -6.45 4.53 1.68
CA CYS A 132 -7.40 5.61 1.40
C CYS A 132 -7.95 5.52 -0.04
N TYR A 133 -7.08 5.25 -1.01
CA TYR A 133 -7.48 5.07 -2.41
C TYR A 133 -8.40 3.85 -2.57
N ARG A 134 -8.09 2.73 -1.91
CA ARG A 134 -8.94 1.54 -1.88
C ARG A 134 -10.33 1.84 -1.32
N SER A 135 -10.41 2.58 -0.22
CA SER A 135 -11.70 2.97 0.36
C SER A 135 -12.50 3.80 -0.63
N SER A 136 -11.88 4.79 -1.25
CA SER A 136 -12.53 5.63 -2.27
C SER A 136 -12.99 4.82 -3.49
N LEU A 137 -12.21 3.83 -3.92
CA LEU A 137 -12.58 2.94 -5.03
C LEU A 137 -13.78 2.04 -4.68
N LYS A 138 -13.81 1.52 -3.44
CA LYS A 138 -14.93 0.73 -2.93
C LYS A 138 -16.22 1.55 -2.91
N ASP A 139 -16.15 2.80 -2.45
CA ASP A 139 -17.31 3.70 -2.43
C ASP A 139 -17.80 4.00 -3.85
N ALA A 140 -16.89 4.34 -4.78
CA ALA A 140 -17.24 4.59 -6.17
C ALA A 140 -17.89 3.38 -6.87
N GLN A 141 -17.39 2.17 -6.60
CA GLN A 141 -18.00 0.93 -7.11
C GLN A 141 -19.39 0.68 -6.50
N PHE A 142 -19.59 1.00 -5.22
CA PHE A 142 -20.89 0.87 -4.58
C PHE A 142 -21.92 1.82 -5.20
N TYR A 143 -21.62 3.10 -5.36
CA TYR A 143 -22.55 4.06 -5.98
C TYR A 143 -22.89 3.67 -7.42
N ARG A 144 -21.89 3.36 -8.25
CA ARG A 144 -22.14 2.94 -9.65
C ARG A 144 -23.02 1.70 -9.77
N ASN A 145 -22.88 0.73 -8.87
CA ASN A 145 -23.72 -0.47 -8.87
C ASN A 145 -25.15 -0.23 -8.36
N ASN A 146 -25.40 0.90 -7.68
CA ASN A 146 -26.70 1.27 -7.14
C ASN A 146 -27.29 2.54 -7.80
N ASP A 147 -26.66 3.09 -8.84
CA ASP A 147 -27.12 4.30 -9.54
C ASP A 147 -28.54 4.14 -10.10
N ASP A 148 -28.90 2.94 -10.59
CA ASP A 148 -30.25 2.62 -11.06
C ASP A 148 -31.31 2.64 -9.92
N LEU A 149 -30.89 2.49 -8.66
CA LEU A 149 -31.78 2.55 -7.48
C LEU A 149 -31.85 3.97 -6.87
N LEU A 150 -30.89 4.84 -7.21
CA LEU A 150 -30.75 6.18 -6.66
C LEU A 150 -31.24 7.27 -7.62
N ASN A 151 -31.45 6.94 -8.89
CA ASN A 151 -31.95 7.87 -9.91
C ASN A 151 -33.48 7.73 -10.08
N PRO A 152 -34.30 8.65 -9.53
CA PRO A 152 -35.77 8.56 -9.57
C PRO A 152 -36.37 8.73 -10.98
N ASN A 153 -35.56 9.06 -11.99
CA ASN A 153 -36.01 9.29 -13.36
C ASN A 153 -36.02 8.04 -14.25
N ASN A 154 -35.57 6.87 -13.75
CA ASN A 154 -35.49 5.62 -14.52
C ASN A 154 -36.62 4.60 -14.19
N GLU A 155 -37.67 4.99 -13.47
CA GLU A 155 -38.75 4.07 -13.09
C GLU A 155 -39.70 3.76 -14.26
N THR A 156 -39.54 2.58 -14.86
CA THR A 156 -40.64 1.83 -15.54
C THR A 156 -40.95 0.50 -14.84
N GLY A 157 -40.45 0.28 -13.62
CA GLY A 157 -40.68 -0.93 -12.81
C GLY A 157 -41.51 -0.65 -11.55
N PRO A 158 -42.20 -1.67 -10.97
CA PRO A 158 -43.16 -1.46 -9.90
C PRO A 158 -42.49 -0.97 -8.61
N VAL A 159 -42.97 0.18 -8.14
CA VAL A 159 -42.54 1.03 -7.01
C VAL A 159 -42.27 0.29 -5.69
N GLU A 160 -42.85 -0.89 -5.50
CA GLU A 160 -42.85 -1.62 -4.23
C GLU A 160 -41.51 -2.33 -3.91
N ARG A 161 -40.70 -2.71 -4.92
CA ARG A 161 -39.38 -3.32 -4.68
C ARG A 161 -38.29 -2.30 -4.35
N ILE A 162 -38.50 -1.04 -4.75
CA ILE A 162 -37.50 0.03 -4.62
C ILE A 162 -37.51 0.58 -3.19
N SER A 163 -38.69 0.72 -2.57
CA SER A 163 -38.84 1.18 -1.18
C SER A 163 -38.15 0.27 -0.16
N ILE A 164 -38.32 -1.05 -0.28
CA ILE A 164 -37.76 -2.04 0.66
C ILE A 164 -36.22 -2.03 0.63
N LYS A 165 -35.61 -1.97 -0.56
CA LYS A 165 -34.15 -1.89 -0.68
C LYS A 165 -33.59 -0.55 -0.22
N ARG A 166 -34.33 0.54 -0.38
CA ARG A 166 -33.93 1.87 0.10
C ARG A 166 -33.88 1.92 1.62
N GLU A 167 -34.89 1.33 2.29
CA GLU A 167 -34.89 1.17 3.74
C GLU A 167 -33.71 0.32 4.24
N GLU A 168 -33.35 -0.76 3.54
CA GLU A 168 -32.17 -1.57 3.89
C GLU A 168 -30.85 -0.79 3.78
N ILE A 169 -30.70 0.06 2.77
CA ILE A 169 -29.52 0.92 2.58
C ILE A 169 -29.45 1.99 3.67
N GLU A 170 -30.57 2.66 3.99
CA GLU A 170 -30.64 3.63 5.09
C GLU A 170 -30.35 2.98 6.45
N LYS A 171 -30.85 1.75 6.67
CA LYS A 171 -30.59 1.00 7.90
C LYS A 171 -29.10 0.64 8.05
N LYS A 172 -28.44 0.21 6.97
CA LYS A 172 -26.97 0.01 6.96
C LYS A 172 -26.20 1.31 7.21
N TYR A 173 -26.68 2.44 6.68
CA TYR A 173 -26.07 3.75 6.89
C TYR A 173 -26.16 4.19 8.36
N ASN A 174 -27.33 4.05 8.99
CA ASN A 174 -27.52 4.43 10.40
C ASN A 174 -26.72 3.53 11.37
N ILE A 175 -26.55 2.24 11.06
CA ILE A 175 -25.72 1.34 11.87
C ILE A 175 -24.23 1.74 11.78
N THR A 176 -23.74 2.06 10.58
CA THR A 176 -22.34 2.45 10.37
C THR A 176 -22.01 3.79 11.03
N ARG A 177 -22.97 4.72 11.06
CA ARG A 177 -22.84 6.02 11.72
C ARG A 177 -22.87 5.93 13.24
N HIS A 178 -23.67 5.04 13.82
CA HIS A 178 -23.68 4.79 15.26
C HIS A 178 -22.38 4.14 15.75
N GLN A 179 -21.82 3.17 15.01
CA GLN A 179 -20.53 2.55 15.38
C GLN A 179 -19.34 3.52 15.30
N SER A 180 -19.40 4.53 14.43
CA SER A 180 -18.38 5.59 14.36
C SER A 180 -18.45 6.60 15.51
N ASN A 181 -19.60 6.74 16.17
CA ASN A 181 -19.80 7.69 17.27
C ASN A 181 -19.57 7.07 18.66
N GLU A 182 -19.63 5.74 18.78
CA GLU A 182 -19.35 5.03 20.03
C GLU A 182 -17.86 4.66 20.22
N SER A 183 -17.01 4.93 19.22
CA SER A 183 -15.57 4.64 19.27
C SER A 183 -14.68 5.88 19.48
N LYS A 184 -15.26 7.00 19.95
CA LYS A 184 -14.54 8.17 20.46
C LYS A 184 -14.61 8.19 21.98
#